data_AF-A0AB38SC83-F1
#
_entry.id   AF-A0AB38SC83-F1
#
_cell.length_a   1.000
_cell.length_b   1.000
_cell.length_c   1.000
_cell.angle_alpha   90.00
_cell.angle_beta   90.00
_cell.angle_gamma   90.00
#
_symmetry.space_group_name_H-M   'P 1'
#
loop_
_entity.id
_entity.type
_entity.pdbx_description
1 polymer ?
#
loop_
_entity_poly.entity_id
_entity_poly.type
_entity_poly.pdbx_seq_one_letter_code
_entity_poly.pdbx_strand_id
1 'polypeptide(L)'
;MKAANGADSLDAPVELVRTYIAVVNAITANVLNAQAGSEWLSAEPQNLEEVRRSLNSIADDGMRAGEALVRLRSLMEKVSIVDGACGP
;
A
#
# COMPACT_ATOMS: atom_id res chain seq x y z
N MET A 1 -11.08 -30.59 -15.36
CA MET A 1 -11.67 -29.80 -14.27
C MET A 1 -10.77 -29.96 -13.05
N LYS A 2 -9.95 -28.95 -12.72
CA LYS A 2 -9.08 -29.01 -11.55
C LYS A 2 -9.89 -28.47 -10.38
N ALA A 3 -10.14 -29.30 -9.38
CA ALA A 3 -10.84 -28.87 -8.17
C ALA A 3 -10.05 -27.72 -7.52
N ALA A 4 -10.70 -26.57 -7.36
CA ALA A 4 -10.18 -25.49 -6.54
C ALA A 4 -10.16 -26.02 -5.10
N ASN A 5 -8.97 -26.27 -4.57
CA ASN A 5 -8.78 -26.77 -3.21
C ASN A 5 -9.14 -25.65 -2.22
N GLY A 6 -9.77 -25.99 -1.10
CA GLY A 6 -10.24 -25.06 -0.06
C GLY A 6 -9.18 -24.13 0.58
N ALA A 7 -7.91 -24.22 0.18
CA ALA A 7 -6.87 -23.24 0.51
C ALA A 7 -7.07 -21.89 -0.22
N ASP A 8 -7.59 -21.91 -1.46
CA ASP A 8 -7.77 -20.72 -2.30
C ASP A 8 -8.88 -19.78 -1.77
N SER A 9 -9.80 -20.33 -0.96
CA SER A 9 -11.00 -19.62 -0.47
C SER A 9 -10.69 -18.56 0.60
N LEU A 10 -9.59 -18.68 1.35
CA LEU A 10 -9.18 -17.69 2.36
C LEU A 10 -7.99 -16.84 1.91
N ASP A 11 -7.25 -17.28 0.90
CA ASP A 11 -6.06 -16.56 0.40
C ASP A 11 -6.43 -15.20 -0.21
N ALA A 12 -7.50 -15.11 -1.00
CA ALA A 12 -7.92 -13.85 -1.61
C ALA A 12 -8.36 -12.78 -0.58
N PRO A 13 -9.23 -13.09 0.42
CA PRO A 13 -9.55 -12.14 1.49
C PRO A 13 -8.35 -11.73 2.35
N VAL A 14 -7.47 -12.68 2.72
CA VAL A 14 -6.26 -12.37 3.51
C VAL A 14 -5.32 -11.46 2.74
N GLU A 15 -5.11 -11.73 1.45
CA GLU A 15 -4.23 -10.91 0.62
C GLU A 15 -4.83 -9.52 0.33
N LEU A 16 -6.15 -9.41 0.28
CA LEU A 16 -6.84 -8.11 0.20
C LEU A 16 -6.55 -7.26 1.44
N VAL A 17 -6.68 -7.83 2.64
CA VAL A 17 -6.36 -7.12 3.90
C VAL A 17 -4.88 -6.77 3.98
N ARG A 18 -3.98 -7.68 3.61
CA ARG A 18 -2.53 -7.40 3.58
C ARG A 18 -2.18 -6.28 2.63
N THR A 19 -2.77 -6.27 1.44
CA THR A 19 -2.52 -5.23 0.43
C THR A 19 -3.07 -3.90 0.90
N TYR A 20 -4.25 -3.88 1.54
CA TYR A 20 -4.80 -2.67 2.16
C TYR A 20 -3.88 -2.11 3.25
N ILE A 21 -3.40 -2.95 4.17
CA ILE A 21 -2.46 -2.54 5.22
C ILE A 21 -1.17 -1.99 4.61
N ALA A 22 -0.66 -2.60 3.54
CA ALA A 22 0.54 -2.11 2.85
C ALA A 22 0.35 -0.69 2.29
N VAL A 23 -0.81 -0.38 1.70
CA VAL A 23 -1.14 0.98 1.24
C VAL A 23 -1.16 1.96 2.41
N VAL A 24 -1.88 1.62 3.48
CA VAL A 24 -2.00 2.50 4.66
C VAL A 24 -0.64 2.77 5.29
N ASN A 25 0.20 1.75 5.43
CA ASN A 25 1.55 1.88 5.98
C ASN A 25 2.43 2.79 5.13
N ALA A 26 2.40 2.65 3.80
CA ALA A 26 3.18 3.50 2.91
C ALA A 26 2.72 4.98 2.96
N ILE A 27 1.41 5.23 3.00
CA ILE A 27 0.88 6.59 3.18
C ILE A 27 1.28 7.16 4.54
N THR A 28 1.25 6.34 5.59
CA THR A 28 1.66 6.74 6.94
C THR A 28 3.14 7.12 6.96
N ALA A 29 3.99 6.32 6.32
CA ALA A 29 5.41 6.61 6.16
C ALA A 29 5.65 7.92 5.39
N ASN A 30 4.88 8.20 4.33
CA ASN A 30 4.93 9.49 3.63
C ASN A 30 4.66 10.67 4.56
N VAL A 31 3.62 10.59 5.40
CA VAL A 31 3.26 11.66 6.34
C VAL A 31 4.38 11.88 7.37
N LEU A 32 4.93 10.81 7.94
CA LEU A 32 6.02 10.88 8.91
C LEU A 32 7.29 11.48 8.29
N ASN A 33 7.65 11.07 7.08
CA ASN A 33 8.80 11.60 6.37
C ASN A 33 8.61 13.08 5.98
N ALA A 34 7.40 13.49 5.62
CA ALA A 34 7.10 14.89 5.31
C ALA A 34 7.21 15.78 6.56
N GLN A 35 6.72 15.30 7.71
CA GLN A 35 6.88 15.99 8.99
C GLN A 35 8.35 16.13 9.37
N ALA A 36 9.12 15.03 9.32
CA ALA A 36 10.55 15.06 9.60
C ALA A 36 11.32 16.00 8.66
N GLY A 37 11.01 15.97 7.35
CA GLY A 37 11.61 16.88 6.38
C GLY A 37 11.31 18.35 6.70
N SER A 38 10.09 18.66 7.17
CA SER A 38 9.72 20.01 7.61
C SER A 38 10.47 20.44 8.87
N GLU A 39 10.69 19.53 9.82
CA GLU A 39 11.48 19.79 11.02
C GLU A 39 12.94 20.10 10.66
N TRP A 40 13.54 19.31 9.77
CA TRP A 40 14.93 19.52 9.32
C TRP A 40 15.13 20.81 8.50
N LEU A 41 14.11 21.23 7.75
CA LEU A 41 14.10 22.53 7.08
C LEU A 41 13.95 23.70 8.05
N SER A 42 13.34 23.48 9.21
CA SER A 42 13.12 24.53 10.21
C SER A 42 14.27 24.64 11.23
N ALA A 43 15.19 23.67 11.24
CA ALA A 43 16.35 23.66 12.13
C ALA A 43 17.42 24.68 11.73
N GLU A 44 18.23 25.12 12.70
CA GLU A 44 19.34 26.06 12.46
C GLU A 44 20.67 25.46 13.00
N PRO A 45 21.65 25.14 12.15
CA PRO A 45 21.58 25.18 10.68
C PRO A 45 20.66 24.08 10.11
N GLN A 46 20.09 24.34 8.93
CA GLN A 46 19.24 23.38 8.23
C GLN A 46 20.00 22.10 7.88
N ASN A 47 19.33 20.95 8.04
CA ASN A 47 19.93 19.66 7.68
C ASN A 47 19.42 19.17 6.31
N LEU A 48 19.96 19.75 5.24
CA LEU A 48 19.52 19.48 3.87
C LEU A 48 19.70 18.02 3.41
N GLU A 49 20.66 17.29 3.98
CA GLU A 49 20.85 15.88 3.67
C GLU A 49 19.71 15.01 4.22
N GLU A 50 19.25 15.30 5.44
CA GLU A 50 18.09 14.61 6.00
C GLU A 50 16.80 15.00 5.28
N VAL A 51 16.65 16.27 4.86
CA VAL A 51 15.52 16.69 4.01
C VAL A 51 15.50 15.89 2.72
N ARG A 52 16.65 15.76 2.03
CA ARG A 52 16.77 14.98 0.79
C ARG A 52 16.41 13.51 1.03
N ARG A 53 16.86 12.93 2.16
CA ARG A 53 16.51 11.56 2.53
C ARG A 53 15.02 11.39 2.76
N SER A 54 14.37 12.31 3.50
CA SER A 54 12.92 12.30 3.69
C SER A 54 12.16 12.37 2.37
N LEU A 55 12.59 13.23 1.44
CA LEU A 55 11.97 13.34 0.11
C LEU A 55 12.13 12.07 -0.72
N ASN A 56 13.30 11.42 -0.68
CA ASN A 56 13.51 10.15 -1.36
C ASN A 56 12.61 9.05 -0.76
N SER A 57 12.52 8.96 0.57
CA SER A 57 11.62 8.01 1.23
C SER A 57 10.15 8.23 0.83
N ILE A 58 9.70 9.48 0.73
CA ILE A 58 8.34 9.80 0.26
C ILE A 58 8.11 9.32 -1.17
N ALA A 59 9.09 9.50 -2.07
CA ALA A 59 8.98 9.03 -3.45
C ALA A 59 8.90 7.50 -3.51
N ASP A 60 9.76 6.81 -2.77
CA ASP A 60 9.80 5.34 -2.73
C ASP A 60 8.51 4.74 -2.14
N ASP A 61 8.06 5.26 -1.00
CA ASP A 61 6.81 4.81 -0.37
C ASP A 61 5.58 5.19 -1.21
N GLY A 62 5.62 6.31 -1.92
CA GLY A 62 4.61 6.68 -2.93
C GLY A 62 4.50 5.65 -4.06
N MET A 63 5.63 5.20 -4.63
CA MET A 63 5.64 4.14 -5.65
C MET A 63 5.07 2.83 -5.10
N ARG A 64 5.51 2.42 -3.89
CA ARG A 64 5.04 1.19 -3.23
C ARG A 64 3.53 1.24 -2.93
N ALA A 65 3.02 2.39 -2.49
CA ALA A 65 1.58 2.58 -2.28
C ALA A 65 0.80 2.43 -3.60
N GLY A 66 1.32 2.99 -4.70
CA GLY A 66 0.72 2.87 -6.03
C GLY A 66 0.65 1.42 -6.51
N GLU A 67 1.75 0.67 -6.40
CA GLU A 67 1.79 -0.75 -6.75
C GLU A 67 0.80 -1.58 -5.91
N ALA A 68 0.75 -1.33 -4.60
CA ALA A 68 -0.20 -1.99 -3.70
C ALA A 68 -1.65 -1.63 -4.05
N LEU A 69 -1.96 -0.37 -4.40
CA LEU A 69 -3.30 0.04 -4.83
C LEU A 69 -3.76 -0.66 -6.11
N VAL A 70 -2.87 -0.80 -7.11
CA VAL A 70 -3.17 -1.54 -8.35
C VAL A 70 -3.49 -3.00 -8.04
N ARG A 71 -2.71 -3.62 -7.15
CA ARG A 71 -2.95 -5.00 -6.70
C ARG A 71 -4.26 -5.14 -5.92
N LEU A 72 -4.57 -4.20 -5.02
CA LEU A 72 -5.79 -4.18 -4.24
C LEU A 72 -7.01 -4.11 -5.17
N ARG A 73 -7.00 -3.21 -6.15
CA ARG A 73 -8.06 -3.09 -7.16
C ARG A 73 -8.26 -4.40 -7.93
N SER A 74 -7.17 -5.02 -8.36
CA SER A 74 -7.22 -6.29 -9.09
C SER A 74 -7.82 -7.43 -8.24
N LEU A 75 -7.55 -7.44 -6.93
CA LEU A 75 -8.15 -8.40 -5.99
C LEU A 75 -9.64 -8.12 -5.78
N MET A 76 -10.04 -6.87 -5.61
CA MET A 76 -11.45 -6.48 -5.46
C MET A 76 -12.29 -6.86 -6.68
N GLU A 77 -11.77 -6.64 -7.89
CA GLU A 77 -12.43 -7.04 -9.14
C GLU A 77 -12.66 -8.55 -9.18
N LYS A 78 -11.64 -9.36 -8.81
CA LYS A 78 -11.77 -10.82 -8.74
C LYS A 78 -12.82 -11.28 -7.73
N VAL A 79 -12.84 -10.69 -6.52
CA VAL A 79 -13.83 -11.05 -5.49
C VAL A 79 -15.25 -10.71 -5.97
N SER A 80 -15.44 -9.55 -6.60
CA SER A 80 -16.75 -9.16 -7.15
C SER A 80 -17.26 -10.08 -8.28
N ILE A 81 -16.35 -10.64 -9.08
CA ILE A 81 -16.69 -11.61 -10.13
C ILE A 81 -17.10 -12.96 -9.52
N VAL A 82 -16.47 -13.36 -8.41
CA VAL A 82 -16.79 -14.62 -7.70
C VAL A 82 -18.15 -14.53 -6.99
N ASP A 83 -18.48 -13.37 -6.39
CA ASP A 83 -19.75 -13.17 -5.68
C ASP A 83 -20.96 -13.00 -6.63
N GLY A 84 -20.74 -12.53 -7.87
CA GLY A 84 -21.79 -12.32 -8.87
C GLY A 84 -22.21 -13.57 -9.67
N ALA A 85 -21.48 -14.69 -9.53
CA ALA A 85 -21.74 -15.92 -10.28
C ALA A 85 -22.67 -16.92 -9.55
N CYS A 86 -23.24 -16.55 -8.40
CA CYS A 86 -24.17 -17.41 -7.66
C CYS A 86 -25.48 -16.68 -7.35
N GLY A 87 -26.45 -16.83 -8.26
CA GLY A 87 -27.88 -16.76 -7.93
C GLY A 87 -28.79 -16.31 -9.08
N PRO A 88 -30.06 -16.77 -9.06
CA PRO A 88 -30.54 -18.15 -9.20
C PRO A 88 -30.57 -18.65 -10.67
#